data_AF-A0A845SAZ3-F1
#
_entry.id   AF-A0A845SAZ3-F1
#
_cell.length_a   1.000
_cell.length_b   1.000
_cell.length_c   1.000
_cell.angle_alpha   90.00
_cell.angle_beta   90.00
_cell.angle_gamma   90.00
#
_symmetry.space_group_name_H-M   'P 1'
#
loop_
_entity.id
_entity.type
_entity.pdbx_description
1 polymer ?
#
loop_
_entity_poly.entity_id
_entity_poly.type
_entity_poly.pdbx_seq_one_letter_code
_entity_poly.pdbx_strand_id
1 'polypeptide(L)' 'MKIKPIILCGGEGTRLWPESRKKYPKQFIKINGKSLLKHAIDRVTGVNFDPITICSNDNFLDQIKE' A
#
# COMPACT_ATOMS: atom_id res chain seq x y z
N MET A 1 -21.38 -9.88 -10.46
CA MET A 1 -21.06 -8.84 -9.46
C MET A 1 -19.55 -8.86 -9.26
N LYS A 2 -18.88 -7.71 -9.24
CA LYS A 2 -17.42 -7.63 -9.03
C LYS A 2 -17.11 -7.41 -7.55
N ILE A 3 -15.93 -7.85 -7.12
CA ILE A 3 -15.45 -7.65 -5.74
C ILE A 3 -14.93 -6.21 -5.62
N LYS A 4 -15.26 -5.50 -4.53
CA LYS A 4 -14.73 -4.16 -4.24
C LYS A 4 -13.50 -4.24 -3.34
N PRO A 5 -12.28 -4.04 -3.86
CA PRO A 5 -11.08 -4.13 -3.05
C PRO A 5 -10.83 -2.84 -2.26
N ILE A 6 -10.53 -3.01 -0.97
CA ILE A 6 -10.11 -1.94 -0.06
C ILE A 6 -8.72 -2.29 0.47
N ILE A 7 -7.74 -1.42 0.24
CA ILE A 7 -6.38 -1.58 0.77
C ILE A 7 -6.16 -0.58 1.91
N LEU A 8 -5.87 -1.09 3.12
CA LEU A 8 -5.56 -0.27 4.30
C LEU A 8 -4.04 -0.13 4.45
N CYS A 9 -3.50 1.09 4.38
CA CYS A 9 -2.06 1.33 4.39
C CYS A 9 -1.58 2.55 5.22
N GLY A 10 -2.29 2.95 6.27
CA GLY A 10 -1.94 4.13 7.09
C GLY A 10 -0.91 3.93 8.22
N GLY A 11 -0.21 2.81 8.31
CA GLY A 11 0.67 2.52 9.46
C GLY A 11 2.13 2.91 9.24
N GLU A 12 2.79 3.52 10.23
CA GLU A 12 4.23 3.85 10.16
C GLU A 12 5.14 2.61 10.02
N GLY A 13 4.71 1.46 10.54
CA GLY A 13 5.41 0.19 10.32
C GLY A 13 6.70 0.00 11.13
N THR A 14 6.89 0.72 12.23
CA THR A 14 8.13 0.81 13.07
C THR A 14 8.78 -0.51 13.51
N ARG A 15 8.07 -1.64 13.44
CA ARG A 15 8.60 -2.98 13.75
C ARG A 15 9.59 -3.51 12.70
N LEU A 16 9.60 -2.95 11.49
CA LEU A 16 10.54 -3.32 10.42
C LEU A 16 11.78 -2.41 10.43
N TRP A 17 12.16 -1.87 11.58
CA TRP A 17 13.42 -1.15 11.71
C TRP A 17 14.60 -2.10 11.38
N PRO A 18 15.64 -1.68 10.63
CA PRO A 18 15.93 -0.33 10.17
C PRO A 18 15.32 0.03 8.80
N GLU A 19 14.50 -0.81 8.20
CA GLU A 19 13.92 -0.54 6.87
C GLU A 19 12.73 0.43 6.94
N SER A 20 11.89 0.33 7.98
CA SER A 20 10.82 1.29 8.21
C SER A 20 11.28 2.45 9.11
N ARG A 21 10.99 3.69 8.72
CA ARG A 21 11.12 4.90 9.56
C ARG A 21 9.80 5.63 9.60
N LYS A 22 9.61 6.56 10.56
CA LYS A 22 8.42 7.44 10.59
C LYS A 22 8.13 8.11 9.24
N LYS A 23 9.18 8.52 8.51
CA LYS A 23 9.09 9.15 7.18
C LYS A 23 9.09 8.15 6.01
N TYR A 24 9.38 6.87 6.27
CA TYR A 24 9.44 5.81 5.27
C TYR A 24 8.69 4.57 5.77
N PRO A 25 7.35 4.61 5.70
CA PRO A 25 6.50 3.57 6.27
C PRO A 25 6.53 2.28 5.44
N LYS A 26 6.13 1.17 6.07
CA LYS A 26 6.34 -0.18 5.51
C LYS A 26 5.79 -0.36 4.10
N GLN A 27 4.65 0.24 3.78
CA GLN A 27 3.94 0.03 2.51
C GLN A 27 4.75 0.46 1.29
N PHE A 28 5.77 1.31 1.48
CA PHE A 28 6.65 1.77 0.40
C PHE A 28 7.98 1.00 0.32
N ILE A 29 8.30 0.16 1.31
CA ILE A 29 9.47 -0.72 1.27
C ILE A 29 9.37 -1.63 0.05
N LYS A 30 10.45 -1.69 -0.73
CA LYS A 30 10.54 -2.54 -1.92
C LYS A 30 11.03 -3.93 -1.55
N ILE A 31 10.27 -4.95 -1.94
CA ILE A 31 10.67 -6.36 -1.89
C ILE A 31 10.56 -6.91 -3.30
N ASN A 32 11.62 -7.53 -3.79
CA ASN A 32 11.69 -8.03 -5.18
C ASN A 32 11.34 -6.94 -6.22
N GLY A 33 11.86 -5.72 -6.01
CA GLY A 33 11.70 -4.60 -6.94
C GLY A 33 10.36 -3.84 -6.89
N LYS A 34 9.35 -4.31 -6.14
CA LYS A 34 8.05 -3.64 -5.99
C LYS A 34 7.77 -3.28 -4.52
N SER A 35 7.07 -2.18 -4.30
CA SER A 35 6.63 -1.81 -2.95
C SER A 35 5.59 -2.80 -2.41
N LEU A 36 5.51 -2.96 -1.09
CA LEU A 36 4.45 -3.76 -0.47
C LEU A 36 3.04 -3.31 -0.89
N LEU A 37 2.84 -2.00 -1.11
CA LEU A 37 1.58 -1.47 -1.66
C LEU A 37 1.33 -1.96 -3.08
N LYS A 38 2.34 -1.93 -3.97
CA LYS A 38 2.21 -2.45 -5.34
C LYS A 38 1.91 -3.95 -5.36
N HIS A 39 2.56 -4.74 -4.51
CA HIS A 39 2.22 -6.15 -4.33
C HIS A 39 0.77 -6.36 -3.87
N ALA A 40 0.25 -5.49 -2.99
CA ALA A 40 -1.15 -5.56 -2.57
C ALA A 40 -2.12 -5.22 -3.71
N ILE A 41 -1.80 -4.21 -4.53
CA ILE A 41 -2.57 -3.83 -5.73
C ILE A 41 -2.58 -4.97 -6.75
N ASP A 42 -1.43 -5.58 -7.03
CA ASP A 42 -1.30 -6.68 -8.01
C ASP A 42 -2.21 -7.86 -7.65
N ARG A 43 -2.40 -8.17 -6.36
CA ARG A 43 -3.29 -9.26 -5.88
C ARG A 43 -4.78 -9.02 -6.17
N VAL A 44 -5.19 -7.77 -6.32
CA VAL A 44 -6.59 -7.37 -6.50
C VAL A 44 -6.82 -6.61 -7.81
N THR A 45 -5.91 -6.78 -8.76
CA THR A 45 -6.04 -6.24 -10.12
C THR A 45 -6.57 -7.34 -11.04
N GLY A 46 -7.60 -7.04 -11.83
CA GLY A 46 -8.15 -7.98 -12.81
C GLY A 46 -9.64 -7.79 -13.07
N VAL A 47 -10.19 -8.59 -13.98
CA VAL A 47 -11.57 -8.45 -14.47
C VAL A 47 -12.64 -8.67 -13.40
N ASN A 48 -12.29 -9.38 -12.32
CA ASN A 48 -13.19 -9.72 -11.21
C ASN A 48 -13.32 -8.60 -10.15
N PHE A 49 -12.52 -7.54 -10.26
CA PHE A 49 -12.47 -6.48 -9.26
C PHE A 49 -13.02 -5.16 -9.81
N ASP A 50 -13.71 -4.43 -8.95
CA ASP A 50 -14.01 -3.01 -9.12
C ASP A 50 -12.74 -2.17 -8.87
N PRO A 51 -12.75 -0.87 -9.21
CA PRO A 51 -11.64 0.02 -8.90
C PRO A 51 -11.21 -0.04 -7.44
N ILE A 52 -9.89 0.07 -7.22
CA ILE A 52 -9.28 -0.09 -5.90
C ILE A 52 -9.45 1.18 -5.07
N THR A 53 -9.97 1.03 -3.86
CA THR A 53 -9.96 2.09 -2.84
C THR A 53 -8.76 1.90 -1.93
N ILE A 54 -7.89 2.91 -1.84
CA ILE A 54 -6.78 2.94 -0.90
C ILE A 54 -7.16 3.85 0.27
N CYS A 55 -7.09 3.33 1.50
CA CYS A 55 -7.33 4.06 2.72
C CYS A 55 -6.02 4.21 3.51
N SER A 56 -5.64 5.45 3.77
CA SER A 56 -4.44 5.82 4.51
C SER A 56 -4.72 7.02 5.40
N ASN A 57 -3.76 7.35 6.27
CA ASN A 57 -3.74 8.64 6.95
C ASN A 57 -3.23 9.75 6.01
N ASP A 58 -3.46 11.00 6.42
CA ASP A 58 -3.08 12.19 5.65
C ASP A 58 -1.58 12.31 5.41
N ASN A 59 -0.76 11.84 6.36
CA ASN A 59 0.70 11.93 6.30
C ASN A 59 1.33 11.17 5.12
N PHE A 60 0.62 10.20 4.55
CA PHE A 60 1.16 9.33 3.49
C PHE A 60 0.42 9.48 2.15
N LEU A 61 -0.53 10.41 2.02
CA LEU A 61 -1.33 10.57 0.79
C LEU A 61 -0.46 10.97 -0.40
N ASP A 62 0.54 11.82 -0.21
CA ASP A 62 1.42 12.25 -1.31
C ASP A 62 2.27 11.09 -1.83
N GLN A 63 2.80 10.25 -0.93
CA GLN A 63 3.59 9.07 -1.28
C GLN A 63 2.77 7.96 -1.96
N ILE A 64 1.44 7.96 -1.79
CA ILE A 64 0.54 7.01 -2.48
C ILE A 64 0.28 7.45 -3.93
N LYS A 65 0.36 8.76 -4.20
CA LYS A 65 0.11 9.33 -5.53
C LYS A 65 1.33 9.28 -6.45
N GLU A 66 2.54 9.12 -5.89
CA GLU A 66 3.79 8.83 -6.62
C GLU A 66 3.84 7.41 -7.22
#